data_AF-A0A443IJ20-F1
#
_entry.id   AF-A0A443IJ20-F1
#
_cell.length_a   1.000
_cell.length_b   1.000
_cell.length_c   1.000
_cell.angle_alpha   90.00
_cell.angle_beta   90.00
_cell.angle_gamma   90.00
#
_symmetry.space_group_name_H-M   'P 1'
#
loop_
_entity.id
_entity.type
_entity.pdbx_description
1 polymer ?
#
loop_
_entity_poly.entity_id
_entity_poly.type
_entity_poly.pdbx_seq_one_letter_code
_entity_poly.pdbx_strand_id
1 'polypeptide(L)'
;MIFVMAAIIIFSIPGLMLIWSTAYVKSIKKENVRWKLLVSLQLLLIIAGMIVHIYLLRSYGFPMLQTRIETWVSMGFILLICGFMLILNFIITKKLGSQSPTHNSKVVNIITGCFALYFFIILFIAAPLGEKVAFAVSINEAIEAANKTNNEEFSVVLVNSEKDCLRRSSQHCRNQAYKNHYFIKNNMGKKQEVQVKLRALNSNNEEMKVIDSKIMTLKPGELQLLETEETNEDASVWNKYSFQTDGKVYQYQQKIRF
;
A
#
# COMPACT_ATOMS: atom_id res chain seq x y z
N MET A 1 1.87 -8.71 1.03
CA MET A 1 0.96 -8.86 2.19
C MET A 1 1.63 -8.85 3.55
N ILE A 2 2.76 -9.56 3.77
CA ILE A 2 3.39 -9.67 5.11
C ILE A 2 3.72 -8.29 5.71
N PHE A 3 4.32 -7.39 4.93
CA PHE A 3 4.65 -6.03 5.40
C PHE A 3 3.41 -5.20 5.78
N VAL A 4 2.30 -5.36 5.05
CA VAL A 4 1.02 -4.69 5.36
C VAL A 4 0.50 -5.19 6.71
N MET A 5 0.46 -6.51 6.91
CA MET A 5 0.02 -7.11 8.17
C MET A 5 0.92 -6.69 9.34
N ALA A 6 2.24 -6.70 9.15
CA ALA A 6 3.20 -6.27 10.16
C ALA A 6 3.00 -4.80 10.54
N ALA A 7 2.83 -3.90 9.56
CA ALA A 7 2.58 -2.49 9.81
C ALA A 7 1.28 -2.29 10.60
N ILE A 8 0.18 -2.95 10.21
CA ILE A 8 -1.09 -2.88 10.95
C ILE A 8 -0.89 -3.34 12.39
N ILE A 9 -0.27 -4.50 12.61
CA ILE A 9 -0.03 -5.04 13.96
C ILE A 9 0.76 -4.05 14.81
N ILE A 10 1.87 -3.51 14.29
CA ILE A 10 2.71 -2.56 15.02
C ILE A 10 1.91 -1.33 15.46
N PHE A 11 1.11 -0.76 14.55
CA PHE A 11 0.28 0.41 14.84
C PHE A 11 -0.92 0.10 15.75
N SER A 12 -1.34 -1.17 15.86
CA SER A 12 -2.41 -1.62 16.76
C SER A 12 -1.93 -1.90 18.19
N ILE A 13 -0.64 -2.16 18.42
CA ILE A 13 -0.09 -2.54 19.73
C ILE A 13 -0.51 -1.57 20.86
N PRO A 14 -0.33 -0.24 20.75
CA PRO A 14 -0.66 0.66 21.85
C PRO A 14 -2.16 0.66 22.18
N GLY A 15 -3.01 0.55 21.16
CA GLY A 15 -4.47 0.43 21.33
C GLY A 15 -4.88 -0.89 22.01
N LEU A 16 -4.30 -2.02 21.58
CA LEU A 16 -4.55 -3.32 22.22
C LEU A 16 -4.08 -3.35 23.68
N MET A 17 -2.92 -2.75 23.97
CA MET A 17 -2.43 -2.60 25.34
C MET A 17 -3.35 -1.71 26.20
N LEU A 18 -3.99 -0.69 25.61
CA LEU A 18 -4.95 0.15 26.31
C LEU A 18 -6.22 -0.64 26.66
N ILE A 19 -6.74 -1.43 25.72
CA ILE A 19 -7.89 -2.32 25.96
C ILE A 19 -7.54 -3.36 27.04
N TRP A 20 -6.37 -3.99 26.94
CA TRP A 20 -5.92 -4.98 27.93
C TRP A 20 -5.79 -4.36 29.32
N SER A 21 -5.13 -3.20 29.42
CA SER A 21 -4.91 -2.55 30.71
C SER A 21 -6.20 -2.09 31.38
N THR A 22 -7.20 -1.63 30.62
CA THR A 22 -8.52 -1.26 31.16
C THR A 22 -9.31 -2.49 31.64
N ALA A 23 -9.28 -3.60 30.89
CA ALA A 23 -9.90 -4.86 31.30
C ALA A 23 -9.26 -5.43 32.58
N TYR A 24 -7.93 -5.41 32.65
CA TYR A 24 -7.16 -5.90 33.79
C TYR A 24 -7.38 -5.04 35.05
N VAL A 25 -7.38 -3.71 34.92
CA VAL A 25 -7.68 -2.80 36.04
C VAL A 25 -9.07 -3.05 36.62
N LYS A 26 -10.07 -3.30 35.76
CA LYS A 26 -11.44 -3.63 36.20
C LYS A 26 -11.48 -4.94 37.00
N SER A 27 -10.60 -5.90 36.69
CA SER A 27 -10.54 -7.19 37.39
C SER A 27 -9.86 -7.13 38.77
N ILE A 28 -8.90 -6.21 38.99
CA ILE A 28 -8.04 -6.20 40.20
C ILE A 28 -8.24 -4.93 41.07
N LYS A 29 -9.18 -4.04 40.73
CA LYS A 29 -9.40 -2.75 41.44
C LYS A 29 -8.13 -1.90 41.57
N LYS A 30 -7.22 -1.98 40.59
CA LYS A 30 -5.97 -1.19 40.59
C LYS A 30 -6.27 0.23 40.12
N GLU A 31 -5.77 1.25 40.83
CA GLU A 31 -6.35 2.59 40.73
C GLU A 31 -6.10 3.36 39.42
N ASN A 32 -5.05 3.06 38.64
CA ASN A 32 -4.72 3.91 37.48
C ASN A 32 -4.16 3.17 36.26
N VAL A 33 -4.83 3.35 35.12
CA VAL A 33 -4.35 2.96 33.79
C VAL A 33 -3.37 4.03 33.29
N ARG A 34 -2.17 3.64 32.85
CA ARG A 34 -1.16 4.54 32.28
C ARG A 34 -1.48 4.94 30.82
N TRP A 35 -2.67 5.46 30.59
CA TRP A 35 -3.16 5.79 29.24
C TRP A 35 -2.30 6.82 28.51
N LYS A 36 -1.73 7.81 29.23
CA LYS A 36 -0.86 8.85 28.66
C LYS A 36 0.35 8.26 27.94
N LEU A 37 0.97 7.21 28.50
CA LEU A 37 2.12 6.54 27.91
C LEU A 37 1.76 5.85 26.59
N LEU A 38 0.61 5.18 26.54
CA LEU A 38 0.15 4.46 25.35
C LEU A 38 -0.24 5.43 24.24
N VAL A 39 -0.86 6.57 24.58
CA VAL A 39 -1.15 7.64 23.62
C VAL A 39 0.14 8.27 23.09
N SER A 40 1.13 8.54 23.94
CA SER A 40 2.43 9.04 23.47
C SER A 40 3.16 8.05 22.57
N LEU A 41 3.05 6.75 22.85
CA LEU A 41 3.63 5.71 22.01
C LEU A 41 2.94 5.65 20.64
N GLN A 42 1.61 5.76 20.60
CA GLN A 42 0.86 5.82 19.34
C GLN A 42 1.28 7.04 18.50
N LEU A 43 1.43 8.20 19.14
CA LEU A 43 1.87 9.43 18.46
C LEU A 43 3.28 9.27 17.89
N LEU A 44 4.19 8.66 18.65
CA LEU A 44 5.55 8.37 18.20
C LEU A 44 5.55 7.45 16.97
N LEU A 45 4.72 6.40 16.96
CA LEU A 45 4.57 5.51 15.80
C LEU A 45 4.05 6.24 14.56
N ILE A 46 3.07 7.14 14.73
CA ILE A 46 2.57 7.98 13.64
C ILE A 46 3.69 8.84 13.06
N ILE A 47 4.46 9.53 13.92
CA ILE A 47 5.58 10.37 13.49
C ILE A 47 6.63 9.53 12.76
N ALA A 48 7.01 8.37 13.31
CA ALA A 48 7.95 7.46 12.68
C ALA A 48 7.45 6.97 11.31
N GLY A 49 6.17 6.60 11.20
CA GLY A 49 5.55 6.20 9.93
C GLY A 49 5.58 7.32 8.89
N MET A 50 5.32 8.57 9.31
CA MET A 50 5.42 9.74 8.43
C MET A 50 6.85 9.99 7.94
N ILE A 51 7.85 9.81 8.80
CA ILE A 51 9.27 9.91 8.40
C ILE A 51 9.59 8.86 7.33
N VAL A 52 9.13 7.61 7.51
CA VAL A 52 9.36 6.55 6.51
C VAL A 52 8.63 6.86 5.20
N HIS A 53 7.41 7.42 5.23
CA HIS A 53 6.74 7.88 4.01
C HIS A 53 7.53 8.96 3.28
N ILE A 54 8.11 9.92 4.00
CA ILE A 54 8.95 10.98 3.39
C ILE A 54 10.22 10.37 2.77
N TYR A 55 10.84 9.41 3.45
CA TYR A 55 11.99 8.68 2.91
C TYR A 55 11.61 7.97 1.60
N LEU A 56 10.51 7.22 1.59
CA LEU A 56 10.03 6.50 0.40
C LEU A 56 9.65 7.43 -0.75
N LEU A 57 9.09 8.60 -0.45
CA LEU A 57 8.83 9.65 -1.45
C LEU A 57 10.14 10.14 -2.09
N ARG A 58 11.18 10.41 -1.29
CA ARG A 58 12.46 10.92 -1.80
C ARG A 58 13.27 9.89 -2.56
N SER A 59 13.28 8.64 -2.09
CA SER A 59 14.10 7.57 -2.65
C SER A 59 13.48 6.90 -3.87
N TYR A 60 12.14 6.75 -3.90
CA TYR A 60 11.43 5.99 -4.92
C TYR A 60 10.34 6.80 -5.65
N GLY A 61 10.13 8.07 -5.28
CA GLY A 61 9.07 8.89 -5.87
C GLY A 61 7.65 8.47 -5.44
N PHE A 62 7.50 7.61 -4.42
CA PHE A 62 6.18 7.13 -4.03
C PHE A 62 5.33 8.26 -3.43
N PRO A 63 4.09 8.47 -3.91
CA PRO A 63 3.23 9.52 -3.40
C PRO A 63 3.00 9.32 -1.90
N MET A 64 2.94 10.43 -1.15
CA MET A 64 2.80 10.36 0.30
C MET A 64 1.42 9.82 0.70
N LEU A 65 0.38 10.23 0.01
CA LEU A 65 -1.00 9.81 0.22
C LEU A 65 -1.42 8.75 -0.80
N GLN A 66 -2.47 8.01 -0.46
CA GLN A 66 -3.17 7.13 -1.39
C GLN A 66 -3.78 7.91 -2.56
N THR A 67 -4.20 7.20 -3.61
CA THR A 67 -4.92 7.83 -4.73
C THR A 67 -6.25 8.42 -4.28
N ARG A 68 -6.83 9.29 -5.11
CA ARG A 68 -8.14 9.89 -4.84
C ARG A 68 -9.22 8.82 -4.65
N ILE A 69 -9.21 7.77 -5.48
CA ILE A 69 -10.19 6.68 -5.40
C ILE A 69 -10.00 5.88 -4.11
N GLU A 70 -8.78 5.46 -3.78
CA GLU A 70 -8.48 4.73 -2.54
C GLU A 70 -8.85 5.57 -1.31
N THR A 71 -8.60 6.87 -1.33
CA THR A 71 -9.00 7.81 -0.27
C THR A 71 -10.52 7.82 -0.07
N TRP A 72 -11.29 7.91 -1.16
CA TRP A 72 -12.76 7.87 -1.09
C TRP A 72 -13.27 6.54 -0.58
N VAL A 73 -12.68 5.42 -1.01
CA VAL A 73 -13.05 4.08 -0.52
C VAL A 73 -12.75 3.96 0.97
N SER A 74 -11.56 4.35 1.42
CA SER A 74 -11.16 4.34 2.83
C SER A 74 -12.06 5.23 3.69
N MET A 75 -12.35 6.45 3.25
CA MET A 75 -13.27 7.36 3.96
C MET A 75 -14.70 6.81 3.98
N GLY A 76 -15.18 6.25 2.87
CA GLY A 76 -16.50 5.64 2.77
C GLY A 76 -16.65 4.47 3.74
N PHE A 77 -15.61 3.64 3.90
CA PHE A 77 -15.59 2.56 4.87
C PHE A 77 -15.67 3.06 6.32
N ILE A 78 -14.87 4.08 6.68
CA ILE A 78 -14.91 4.70 8.02
C ILE A 78 -16.30 5.30 8.28
N LEU A 79 -16.84 6.04 7.31
CA LEU A 79 -18.15 6.66 7.41
C LEU A 79 -19.25 5.62 7.56
N LEU A 80 -19.17 4.49 6.84
CA LEU A 80 -20.17 3.43 6.92
C LEU A 80 -20.20 2.82 8.33
N ILE A 81 -19.05 2.45 8.90
CA ILE A 81 -18.99 1.81 10.21
C ILE A 81 -19.32 2.82 11.32
N CYS A 82 -18.58 3.93 11.39
CA CYS A 82 -18.73 4.91 12.46
C CYS A 82 -20.04 5.71 12.32
N GLY A 83 -20.43 6.06 11.08
CA GLY A 83 -21.71 6.73 10.82
C GLY A 83 -22.90 5.85 11.19
N PHE A 84 -22.86 4.55 10.89
CA PHE A 84 -23.89 3.62 11.34
C PHE A 84 -23.98 3.56 12.88
N MET A 85 -22.85 3.50 13.58
CA MET A 85 -22.82 3.57 15.05
C MET A 85 -23.42 4.87 15.60
N LEU A 86 -23.12 6.01 14.98
CA LEU A 86 -23.68 7.32 15.38
C LEU A 86 -25.19 7.40 15.11
N ILE A 87 -25.66 6.89 13.97
CA ILE A 87 -27.09 6.83 13.64
C ILE A 87 -27.83 5.96 14.65
N LEU A 88 -27.31 4.77 14.96
CA LEU A 88 -27.89 3.90 15.99
C LEU A 88 -27.89 4.59 17.35
N ASN A 89 -26.79 5.23 17.74
CA ASN A 89 -26.72 5.99 18.99
C ASN A 89 -27.80 7.08 19.04
N PHE A 90 -28.00 7.82 17.94
CA PHE A 90 -29.03 8.85 17.84
C PHE A 90 -30.44 8.29 18.00
N ILE A 91 -30.77 7.19 17.30
CA ILE A 91 -32.08 6.53 17.38
C ILE A 91 -32.35 6.02 18.79
N ILE A 92 -31.38 5.33 19.40
CA ILE A 92 -31.49 4.79 20.77
C ILE A 92 -31.68 5.94 21.77
N THR A 93 -30.88 7.00 21.66
CA THR A 93 -30.98 8.17 22.54
C THR A 93 -32.36 8.85 22.43
N LYS A 94 -32.94 8.91 21.23
CA LYS A 94 -34.30 9.43 21.01
C LYS A 94 -35.40 8.51 21.57
N LYS A 95 -35.26 7.19 21.45
CA LYS A 95 -36.28 6.21 21.88
C LYS A 95 -36.29 5.95 23.38
N LEU A 96 -35.11 5.79 24.00
CA LEU A 96 -34.96 5.44 25.42
C LEU A 96 -34.80 6.67 26.33
N GLY A 97 -34.64 7.86 25.74
CA GLY A 97 -34.27 9.07 26.46
C GLY A 97 -32.78 9.08 26.86
N SER A 98 -32.24 10.28 27.05
CA SER A 98 -30.82 10.53 27.35
C SER A 98 -30.30 9.86 28.64
N GLN A 99 -31.20 9.42 29.53
CA GLN A 99 -30.88 8.95 30.89
C GLN A 99 -31.26 7.48 31.17
N SER A 100 -31.36 6.62 30.15
CA SER A 100 -31.53 5.20 30.45
C SER A 100 -30.28 4.65 31.18
N PRO A 101 -30.44 3.85 32.25
CA PRO A 101 -29.31 3.35 33.05
C PRO A 101 -28.35 2.44 32.25
N THR A 102 -28.79 1.94 31.08
CA THR A 102 -28.05 1.04 30.21
C THR A 102 -27.36 1.73 29.03
N HIS A 103 -27.67 3.00 28.74
CA HIS A 103 -27.14 3.71 27.56
C HIS A 103 -26.64 5.10 27.91
N ASN A 104 -25.35 5.35 27.66
CA ASN A 104 -24.74 6.68 27.79
C ASN A 104 -24.23 7.16 26.43
N SER A 105 -24.99 8.07 25.81
CA SER A 105 -24.70 8.61 24.47
C SER A 105 -23.32 9.28 24.37
N LYS A 106 -22.85 9.94 25.44
CA LYS A 106 -21.52 10.59 25.45
C LYS A 106 -20.41 9.56 25.34
N VAL A 107 -20.52 8.47 26.10
CA VAL A 107 -19.53 7.38 26.07
C VAL A 107 -19.51 6.70 24.70
N VAL A 108 -20.69 6.43 24.11
CA VAL A 108 -20.78 5.84 22.76
C VAL A 108 -20.14 6.75 21.70
N ASN A 109 -20.37 8.06 21.76
CA ASN A 109 -19.74 9.01 20.84
C ASN A 109 -18.22 9.05 20.99
N ILE A 110 -17.70 9.04 22.22
CA ILE A 110 -16.25 8.99 22.48
C ILE A 110 -15.65 7.70 21.90
N ILE A 111 -16.26 6.54 22.18
CA ILE A 111 -15.81 5.25 21.65
C ILE A 111 -15.83 5.26 20.12
N THR A 112 -16.89 5.78 19.51
CA THR A 112 -17.03 5.87 18.05
C THR A 112 -15.94 6.77 17.46
N GLY A 113 -15.64 7.90 18.10
CA GLY A 113 -14.54 8.78 17.70
C GLY A 113 -13.16 8.11 17.81
N CYS A 114 -12.92 7.33 18.87
CA CYS A 114 -11.70 6.54 19.00
C CYS A 114 -11.58 5.47 17.91
N PHE A 115 -12.67 4.79 17.56
CA PHE A 115 -12.69 3.84 16.43
C PHE A 115 -12.43 4.53 15.10
N ALA A 116 -13.05 5.68 14.85
CA ALA A 116 -12.83 6.45 13.63
C ALA A 116 -11.35 6.86 13.49
N LEU A 117 -10.75 7.38 14.57
CA LEU A 117 -9.33 7.74 14.60
C LEU A 117 -8.42 6.52 14.38
N TYR A 118 -8.76 5.38 15.00
CA TYR A 118 -8.01 4.14 14.82
C TYR A 118 -8.05 3.67 13.35
N PHE A 119 -9.24 3.60 12.74
CA PHE A 119 -9.36 3.22 11.33
C PHE A 119 -8.66 4.22 10.42
N PHE A 120 -8.71 5.51 10.74
CA PHE A 120 -7.97 6.53 10.00
C PHE A 120 -6.46 6.26 10.01
N ILE A 121 -5.88 6.00 11.19
CA ILE A 121 -4.46 5.67 11.31
C ILE A 121 -4.12 4.40 10.51
N ILE A 122 -4.94 3.36 10.63
CA ILE A 122 -4.69 2.10 9.92
C ILE A 122 -4.77 2.27 8.40
N LEU A 123 -5.82 2.89 7.88
CA LEU A 123 -6.08 2.97 6.44
C LEU A 123 -5.22 4.01 5.73
N PHE A 124 -4.85 5.11 6.39
CA PHE A 124 -4.10 6.20 5.76
C PHE A 124 -2.60 6.20 6.08
N ILE A 125 -2.17 5.50 7.14
CA ILE A 125 -0.77 5.46 7.54
C ILE A 125 -0.25 4.03 7.50
N ALA A 126 -0.77 3.14 8.35
CA ALA A 126 -0.16 1.82 8.55
C ALA A 126 -0.22 0.92 7.31
N ALA A 127 -1.39 0.77 6.70
CA ALA A 127 -1.55 -0.08 5.51
C ALA A 127 -0.77 0.47 4.30
N PRO A 128 -0.89 1.77 3.92
CA PRO A 128 -0.09 2.34 2.84
C PRO A 128 1.41 2.24 3.08
N LEU A 129 1.86 2.39 4.33
CA LEU A 129 3.26 2.22 4.68
C LEU A 129 3.75 0.81 4.36
N GLY A 130 3.01 -0.20 4.79
CA GLY A 130 3.36 -1.60 4.52
C GLY A 130 3.37 -1.96 3.03
N GLU A 131 2.43 -1.40 2.25
CA GLU A 131 2.40 -1.59 0.79
C GLU A 131 3.62 -0.98 0.11
N LYS A 132 3.95 0.27 0.45
CA LYS A 132 5.12 0.97 -0.13
C LYS A 132 6.43 0.29 0.25
N VAL A 133 6.57 -0.20 1.49
CA VAL A 133 7.76 -0.94 1.92
C VAL A 133 7.88 -2.26 1.17
N ALA A 134 6.78 -3.02 1.02
CA ALA A 134 6.79 -4.26 0.23
C ALA A 134 7.24 -4.01 -1.22
N PHE A 135 6.74 -2.92 -1.81
CA PHE A 135 7.07 -2.55 -3.17
C PHE A 135 8.53 -2.07 -3.31
N ALA A 136 9.03 -1.27 -2.36
CA ALA A 136 10.44 -0.86 -2.31
C ALA A 136 11.40 -2.06 -2.19
N VAL A 137 11.06 -3.06 -1.37
CA VAL A 137 11.84 -4.30 -1.25
C VAL A 137 11.87 -5.06 -2.58
N SER A 138 10.71 -5.23 -3.22
CA SER A 138 10.61 -5.92 -4.53
C SER A 138 11.45 -5.22 -5.61
N ILE A 139 11.43 -3.89 -5.61
CA ILE A 139 12.27 -3.07 -6.49
C ILE A 139 13.76 -3.29 -6.20
N ASN A 140 14.17 -3.23 -4.93
CA ASN A 140 15.58 -3.37 -4.58
C ASN A 140 16.12 -4.77 -4.92
N GLU A 141 15.34 -5.82 -4.67
CA GLU A 141 15.68 -7.20 -5.05
C GLU A 141 15.84 -7.34 -6.56
N ALA A 142 14.93 -6.74 -7.32
CA ALA A 142 15.01 -6.73 -8.78
C ALA A 142 16.25 -5.96 -9.28
N ILE A 143 16.53 -4.78 -8.73
CA ILE A 143 17.73 -4.00 -9.05
C ILE A 143 19.00 -4.78 -8.72
N GLU A 144 19.06 -5.44 -7.56
CA GLU A 144 20.23 -6.22 -7.17
C GLU A 144 20.45 -7.41 -8.10
N ALA A 145 19.38 -8.09 -8.50
CA ALA A 145 19.43 -9.15 -9.50
C ALA A 145 19.94 -8.63 -10.86
N ALA A 146 19.47 -7.44 -11.29
CA ALA A 146 19.87 -6.84 -12.56
C ALA A 146 21.31 -6.31 -12.56
N ASN A 147 21.77 -5.71 -11.45
CA ASN A 147 23.14 -5.19 -11.31
C ASN A 147 24.20 -6.30 -11.38
N LYS A 148 23.84 -7.56 -11.06
CA LYS A 148 24.75 -8.71 -11.21
C LYS A 148 25.03 -9.06 -12.68
N THR A 149 24.34 -8.42 -13.65
CA THR A 149 24.34 -8.82 -15.07
C THR A 149 24.90 -7.80 -16.08
N ASN A 150 25.49 -6.67 -15.65
CA ASN A 150 26.41 -5.77 -16.38
C ASN A 150 26.00 -4.28 -16.51
N ASN A 151 27.04 -3.43 -16.42
CA ASN A 151 27.41 -2.14 -17.06
C ASN A 151 26.54 -1.43 -18.12
N GLU A 152 25.25 -1.70 -18.25
CA GLU A 152 24.39 -1.01 -19.22
C GLU A 152 24.04 0.42 -18.79
N GLU A 153 23.97 1.35 -19.75
CA GLU A 153 23.60 2.77 -19.52
C GLU A 153 22.20 2.91 -18.90
N PHE A 154 21.29 2.01 -19.30
CA PHE A 154 19.99 1.84 -18.70
C PHE A 154 19.77 0.38 -18.35
N SER A 155 19.20 0.11 -17.18
CA SER A 155 18.80 -1.25 -16.80
C SER A 155 17.29 -1.34 -16.77
N VAL A 156 16.70 -2.29 -17.51
CA VAL A 156 15.28 -2.61 -17.39
C VAL A 156 15.13 -3.94 -16.68
N VAL A 157 14.22 -3.98 -15.70
CA VAL A 157 14.05 -5.14 -14.82
C VAL A 157 12.59 -5.51 -14.69
N LEU A 158 12.29 -6.79 -14.85
CA LEU A 158 11.00 -7.37 -14.47
C LEU A 158 10.97 -7.53 -12.93
N VAL A 159 10.18 -6.70 -12.26
CA VAL A 159 10.01 -6.75 -10.79
C VAL A 159 8.98 -7.81 -10.40
N ASN A 160 7.85 -7.86 -11.11
CA ASN A 160 6.77 -8.78 -10.78
C ASN A 160 5.92 -9.17 -12.00
N SER A 161 5.47 -10.42 -12.05
CA SER A 161 4.50 -10.96 -13.02
C SER A 161 3.48 -11.81 -12.28
N GLU A 162 2.40 -11.19 -11.85
CA GLU A 162 1.40 -11.79 -10.94
C GLU A 162 -0.03 -11.51 -11.39
N LYS A 163 -0.95 -12.37 -10.96
CA LYS A 163 -2.40 -12.16 -11.09
C LYS A 163 -2.93 -11.49 -9.83
N ASP A 164 -3.87 -10.56 -9.97
CA ASP A 164 -4.56 -9.92 -8.86
C ASP A 164 -5.60 -10.85 -8.22
N CYS A 165 -5.09 -11.85 -7.51
CA CYS A 165 -5.86 -13.01 -7.11
C CYS A 165 -5.57 -13.42 -5.67
N LEU A 166 -6.55 -13.18 -4.79
CA LEU A 166 -6.49 -13.61 -3.38
C LEU A 166 -6.41 -15.13 -3.22
N ARG A 167 -6.92 -15.91 -4.20
CA ARG A 167 -6.93 -17.38 -4.13
C ARG A 167 -6.56 -17.98 -5.49
N ARG A 168 -5.34 -18.50 -5.60
CA ARG A 168 -4.77 -19.09 -6.85
C ARG A 168 -5.64 -20.16 -7.51
N SER A 169 -6.55 -20.81 -6.76
CA SER A 169 -7.36 -21.95 -7.20
C SER A 169 -8.77 -21.60 -7.69
N SER A 170 -9.25 -20.35 -7.57
CA SER A 170 -10.60 -20.05 -8.05
C SER A 170 -10.63 -20.02 -9.59
N GLN A 171 -11.70 -20.53 -10.20
CA GLN A 171 -11.87 -20.54 -11.66
C GLN A 171 -11.82 -19.12 -12.26
N HIS A 172 -12.24 -18.12 -11.48
CA HIS A 172 -12.12 -16.71 -11.82
C HIS A 172 -10.67 -16.22 -11.94
N CYS A 173 -9.74 -16.79 -11.17
CA CYS A 173 -8.31 -16.47 -11.26
C CYS A 173 -7.59 -17.10 -12.45
N ARG A 174 -8.13 -18.17 -13.03
CA ARG A 174 -7.55 -18.75 -14.26
C ARG A 174 -7.70 -17.80 -15.45
N ASN A 175 -8.81 -17.06 -15.51
CA ASN A 175 -9.14 -16.19 -16.63
C ASN A 175 -8.63 -14.74 -16.47
N GLN A 176 -7.99 -14.39 -15.36
CA GLN A 176 -7.36 -13.07 -15.23
C GLN A 176 -5.99 -13.05 -15.90
N ALA A 177 -5.70 -11.95 -16.61
CA ALA A 177 -4.39 -11.68 -17.17
C ALA A 177 -3.35 -11.42 -16.05
N TYR A 178 -2.10 -11.75 -16.33
CA TYR A 178 -0.96 -11.40 -15.50
C TYR A 178 -0.63 -9.92 -15.70
N LYS A 179 -0.43 -9.22 -14.58
CA LYS A 179 0.06 -7.85 -14.54
C LYS A 179 1.58 -7.86 -14.39
N ASN A 180 2.27 -7.27 -15.37
CA ASN A 180 3.72 -7.24 -15.42
C ASN A 180 4.24 -5.87 -15.03
N HIS A 181 5.20 -5.83 -14.13
CA HIS A 181 5.80 -4.62 -13.58
C HIS A 181 7.24 -4.54 -14.03
N TYR A 182 7.50 -3.70 -15.02
CA TYR A 182 8.86 -3.42 -15.49
C TYR A 182 9.31 -2.07 -14.96
N PHE A 183 10.54 -2.01 -14.47
CA PHE A 183 11.18 -0.77 -14.06
C PHE A 183 12.39 -0.51 -14.91
N ILE A 184 12.66 0.76 -15.20
CA ILE A 184 13.88 1.20 -15.87
C ILE A 184 14.65 2.13 -14.95
N LYS A 185 15.96 1.92 -14.91
CA LYS A 185 16.92 2.74 -14.17
C LYS A 185 17.87 3.42 -15.15
N ASN A 186 18.12 4.71 -14.96
CA ASN A 186 19.21 5.41 -15.62
C ASN A 186 20.50 5.28 -14.81
N ASN A 187 21.49 4.55 -15.32
CA ASN A 187 22.79 4.39 -14.65
C ASN A 187 23.80 5.48 -15.06
N MET A 188 23.45 6.35 -16.01
CA MET A 188 24.30 7.44 -16.45
C MET A 188 24.27 8.62 -15.48
N GLY A 189 25.34 9.42 -15.47
CA GLY A 189 25.45 10.67 -14.71
C GLY A 189 24.66 11.85 -15.29
N LYS A 190 23.87 11.67 -16.37
CA LYS A 190 23.12 12.72 -17.05
C LYS A 190 21.64 12.36 -17.20
N LYS A 191 20.79 13.39 -17.28
CA LYS A 191 19.37 13.25 -17.62
C LYS A 191 19.24 12.89 -19.11
N GLN A 192 18.43 11.89 -19.45
CA GLN A 192 18.28 11.41 -20.82
C GLN A 192 16.83 10.93 -21.07
N GLU A 193 16.35 11.13 -22.30
CA GLU A 193 15.09 10.56 -22.78
C GLU A 193 15.31 9.16 -23.34
N VAL A 194 14.40 8.24 -23.06
CA VAL A 194 14.53 6.85 -23.43
C VAL A 194 13.18 6.25 -23.81
N GLN A 195 13.20 5.39 -24.83
CA GLN A 195 12.10 4.53 -25.21
C GLN A 195 12.59 3.08 -25.26
N VAL A 196 11.84 2.17 -24.65
CA VAL A 196 12.18 0.75 -24.59
C VAL A 196 11.14 -0.06 -25.31
N LYS A 197 11.61 -0.93 -26.21
CA LYS A 197 10.80 -2.01 -26.76
C LYS A 197 11.03 -3.28 -25.96
N LEU A 198 9.98 -3.79 -25.33
CA LEU A 198 10.00 -5.03 -24.57
C LEU A 198 9.37 -6.17 -25.36
N ARG A 199 10.00 -7.34 -25.27
CA ARG A 199 9.47 -8.61 -25.75
C ARG A 199 9.37 -9.56 -24.57
N ALA A 200 8.15 -9.92 -24.19
CA ALA A 200 7.86 -10.83 -23.09
C ALA A 200 7.79 -12.28 -23.60
N LEU A 201 8.50 -13.19 -22.93
CA LEU A 201 8.63 -14.59 -23.30
C LEU A 201 8.07 -15.51 -22.20
N ASN A 202 7.43 -16.61 -22.61
CA ASN A 202 6.97 -17.66 -21.70
C ASN A 202 8.12 -18.60 -21.28
N SER A 203 7.80 -19.66 -20.52
CA SER A 203 8.78 -20.66 -20.08
C SER A 203 9.44 -21.45 -21.21
N ASN A 204 8.83 -21.47 -22.39
CA ASN A 204 9.30 -22.17 -23.58
C ASN A 204 10.04 -21.23 -24.55
N ASN A 205 10.35 -19.99 -24.13
CA ASN A 205 10.93 -18.93 -24.96
C ASN A 205 10.06 -18.51 -26.15
N GLU A 206 8.75 -18.75 -26.08
CA GLU A 206 7.81 -18.26 -27.08
C GLU A 206 7.38 -16.83 -26.75
N GLU A 207 7.28 -15.99 -27.77
CA GLU A 207 6.80 -14.62 -27.64
C GLU A 207 5.34 -14.61 -27.24
N MET A 208 5.06 -14.02 -26.08
CA MET A 208 3.68 -13.76 -25.64
C MET A 208 3.22 -12.38 -26.10
N LYS A 209 4.10 -11.39 -26.02
CA LYS A 209 3.76 -10.00 -26.31
C LYS A 209 4.99 -9.16 -26.61
N VAL A 210 4.83 -8.20 -27.51
CA VAL A 210 5.79 -7.14 -27.78
C VAL A 210 5.09 -5.81 -27.55
N ILE A 211 5.72 -4.93 -26.79
CA ILE A 211 5.17 -3.60 -26.49
C ILE A 211 6.27 -2.55 -26.44
N ASP A 212 5.95 -1.36 -26.94
CA ASP A 212 6.81 -0.20 -26.86
C ASP A 212 6.40 0.64 -25.63
N SER A 213 7.38 1.14 -24.88
CA SER A 213 7.14 2.09 -23.81
C SER A 213 6.76 3.46 -24.39
N LYS A 214 6.10 4.27 -23.57
CA LYS A 214 6.07 5.72 -23.78
C LYS A 214 7.50 6.26 -23.72
N ILE A 215 7.73 7.42 -24.33
CA ILE A 215 9.00 8.14 -24.18
C ILE A 215 9.05 8.69 -22.76
N MET A 216 10.11 8.36 -22.02
CA MET A 216 10.26 8.77 -20.63
C MET A 216 11.58 9.52 -20.45
N THR A 217 11.58 10.50 -19.54
CA THR A 217 12.78 11.26 -19.23
C THR A 217 13.29 10.90 -17.83
N LEU A 218 14.49 10.31 -17.75
CA LEU A 218 15.06 9.82 -16.49
C LEU A 218 16.25 10.66 -16.05
N LYS A 219 16.26 11.10 -14.78
CA LYS A 219 17.40 11.75 -14.12
C LYS A 219 18.49 10.73 -13.77
N PRO A 220 19.71 11.19 -13.47
CA PRO A 220 20.80 10.30 -13.04
C PRO A 220 20.39 9.46 -11.84
N GLY A 221 20.54 8.14 -11.95
CA GLY A 221 20.19 7.19 -10.89
C GLY A 221 18.69 7.01 -10.63
N GLU A 222 17.81 7.69 -11.38
CA GLU A 222 16.36 7.58 -11.22
C GLU A 222 15.87 6.22 -11.71
N LEU A 223 14.99 5.63 -10.90
CA LEU A 223 14.26 4.41 -11.21
C LEU A 223 12.78 4.77 -11.36
N GLN A 224 12.19 4.39 -12.49
CA GLN A 224 10.78 4.64 -12.77
C GLN A 224 10.12 3.39 -13.35
N LEU A 225 8.81 3.24 -13.11
CA LEU A 225 8.00 2.23 -13.78
C LEU A 225 8.06 2.50 -15.29
N LEU A 226 8.26 1.45 -16.09
CA LEU A 226 8.18 1.54 -17.53
C LEU A 226 6.71 1.65 -17.92
N GLU A 227 6.30 2.86 -18.31
CA GLU A 227 4.94 3.16 -18.71
C GLU A 227 4.71 2.78 -20.18
N THR A 228 3.61 2.09 -20.45
CA THR A 228 3.15 1.77 -21.81
C THR A 228 1.76 2.33 -22.05
N GLU A 229 1.21 2.13 -23.24
CA GLU A 229 -0.18 2.50 -23.53
C GLU A 229 -1.20 1.79 -22.63
N GLU A 230 -0.85 0.62 -22.07
CA GLU A 230 -1.71 -0.14 -21.16
C GLU A 230 -1.59 0.28 -19.69
N THR A 231 -0.61 1.13 -19.37
CA THR A 231 -0.42 1.60 -18.00
C THR A 231 -1.54 2.54 -17.62
N ASN A 232 -2.36 2.12 -16.65
CA ASN A 232 -3.41 2.95 -16.08
C ASN A 232 -2.79 4.06 -15.22
N GLU A 233 -2.78 5.30 -15.73
CA GLU A 233 -2.21 6.45 -15.03
C GLU A 233 -2.94 6.81 -13.73
N ASP A 234 -4.23 6.48 -13.64
CA ASP A 234 -5.10 6.75 -12.48
C ASP A 234 -4.96 5.71 -11.36
N ALA A 235 -4.28 4.58 -11.63
CA ALA A 235 -4.02 3.56 -10.62
C ALA A 235 -2.94 4.02 -9.63
N SER A 236 -2.96 3.50 -8.40
CA SER A 236 -1.89 3.75 -7.44
C SER A 236 -0.58 3.15 -7.90
N VAL A 237 0.55 3.73 -7.49
CA VAL A 237 1.89 3.35 -7.98
C VAL A 237 2.18 1.86 -7.85
N TRP A 238 1.63 1.19 -6.83
CA TRP A 238 1.76 -0.26 -6.61
C TRP A 238 0.70 -1.11 -7.33
N ASN A 239 -0.38 -0.51 -7.84
CA ASN A 239 -1.39 -1.17 -8.68
C ASN A 239 -1.18 -0.86 -10.18
N LYS A 240 -0.29 0.08 -10.51
CA LYS A 240 0.17 0.35 -11.87
C LYS A 240 1.01 -0.82 -12.36
N TYR A 241 0.68 -1.30 -13.54
CA TYR A 241 1.47 -2.30 -14.26
C TYR A 241 1.94 -1.70 -15.59
N SER A 242 3.04 -2.23 -16.12
CA SER A 242 3.54 -1.85 -17.43
C SER A 242 2.59 -2.35 -18.51
N PHE A 243 2.29 -3.65 -18.54
CA PHE A 243 1.34 -4.26 -19.49
C PHE A 243 0.82 -5.61 -18.99
N GLN A 244 -0.23 -6.12 -19.62
CA GLN A 244 -0.82 -7.42 -19.29
C GLN A 244 -0.46 -8.52 -20.28
N THR A 245 -0.35 -9.76 -19.79
CA THR A 245 -0.14 -10.98 -20.59
C THR A 245 -1.05 -12.12 -20.13
N ASP A 246 -1.40 -13.03 -21.03
CA ASP A 246 -2.24 -14.19 -20.68
C ASP A 246 -1.52 -15.21 -19.79
N GLY A 247 -0.20 -15.30 -19.96
CA GLY A 247 0.70 -16.15 -19.18
C GLY A 247 1.69 -15.37 -18.32
N LYS A 248 2.29 -16.06 -17.34
CA LYS A 248 3.37 -15.51 -16.53
C LYS A 248 4.60 -15.26 -17.41
N VAL A 249 5.21 -14.09 -17.27
CA VAL A 249 6.48 -13.79 -17.94
C VAL A 249 7.63 -14.45 -17.20
N TYR A 250 8.43 -15.23 -17.92
CA TYR A 250 9.61 -15.91 -17.39
C TYR A 250 10.90 -15.22 -17.83
N GLN A 251 10.95 -14.79 -19.09
CA GLN A 251 12.09 -14.10 -19.68
C GLN A 251 11.62 -12.90 -20.48
N TYR A 252 12.53 -11.96 -20.70
CA TYR A 252 12.25 -10.82 -21.56
C TYR A 252 13.49 -10.42 -22.35
N GLN A 253 13.25 -9.81 -23.49
CA GLN A 253 14.27 -9.14 -24.29
C GLN A 253 13.93 -7.66 -24.36
N GLN A 254 14.96 -6.82 -24.38
CA GLN A 254 14.83 -5.38 -24.41
C GLN A 254 15.60 -4.81 -25.59
N LYS A 255 15.04 -3.78 -26.23
CA LYS A 255 15.77 -2.92 -27.17
C LYS A 255 15.52 -1.48 -26.79
N ILE A 256 16.61 -0.77 -26.48
CA ILE A 256 16.56 0.60 -26.00
C ILE A 256 16.85 1.55 -27.16
N ARG A 257 16.10 2.64 -27.25
CA ARG A 257 16.31 3.77 -28.17
C ARG A 257 16.36 5.05 -27.33
N PHE A 258 17.33 5.93 -27.60
CA PHE A 258 17.55 7.20 -26.93
C PHE A 258 18.18 8.22 -27.87
#